data_AF-A0A3R6YYY0-F1
#
_entry.id   AF-A0A3R6YYY0-F1
#
_cell.length_a   1.000
_cell.length_b   1.000
_cell.length_c   1.000
_cell.angle_alpha   90.00
_cell.angle_beta   90.00
_cell.angle_gamma   90.00
#
_symmetry.space_group_name_H-M   'P 1'
#
loop_
_entity.id
_entity.type
_entity.pdbx_description
1 polymer ?
#
loop_
_entity_poly.entity_id
_entity_poly.type
_entity_poly.pdbx_seq_one_letter_code
_entity_poly.pdbx_strand_id
1 'polypeptide(L)'
;MAADGPSQLLVIADFDYTLTPYYTPKGEHAHSCHGIISGSGFLGPEFQAKANALFQQFYPIEISPLLTHDEKEPHMIEWFVIHPFLLVVHFKTHFAQVGALIHCHNKNTAVVRDTPFWDECHSRRNVVLLGDSIGDVNMTEGLDGKEVLRIGFLNTHIEERMAEYLSLYDVVIVNDGTLHFAHVVVDLITRPPSPPRSVAEVPLAGL
;
A
#
# COMPACT_ATOMS: atom_id res chain seq x y z
N MET A 1 -5.13 16.81 11.51
CA MET A 1 -5.75 15.45 11.42
C MET A 1 -6.96 15.20 12.35
N ALA A 2 -6.84 14.73 13.60
CA ALA A 2 -8.01 14.25 14.37
C ALA A 2 -9.09 15.33 14.65
N ALA A 3 -8.67 16.58 14.89
CA ALA A 3 -9.58 17.69 15.10
C ALA A 3 -10.40 18.08 13.86
N ASP A 4 -9.91 17.77 12.66
CA ASP A 4 -10.60 18.10 11.40
C ASP A 4 -11.73 17.10 11.08
N GLY A 5 -11.70 15.92 11.70
CA GLY A 5 -12.72 14.89 11.58
C GLY A 5 -12.64 14.04 10.29
N PRO A 6 -13.55 13.06 10.16
CA PRO A 6 -13.48 12.03 9.12
C PRO A 6 -13.74 12.56 7.71
N SER A 7 -14.47 13.66 7.55
CA SER A 7 -14.73 14.26 6.23
C SER A 7 -13.48 14.82 5.56
N GLN A 8 -12.41 15.04 6.34
CA GLN A 8 -11.12 15.52 5.88
C GLN A 8 -10.07 14.41 5.74
N LEU A 9 -10.43 13.16 6.00
CA LEU A 9 -9.51 12.02 6.01
C LEU A 9 -9.53 11.25 4.68
N LEU A 10 -8.35 11.10 4.08
CA LEU A 10 -8.06 10.17 3.00
C LEU A 10 -7.15 9.07 3.52
N VAL A 11 -7.43 7.82 3.14
CA VAL A 11 -6.52 6.70 3.36
C VAL A 11 -6.00 6.27 1.99
N ILE A 12 -4.69 6.28 1.83
CA ILE A 12 -4.01 5.80 0.63
C ILE A 12 -3.14 4.63 1.06
N ALA A 13 -3.34 3.45 0.47
CA ALA A 13 -2.65 2.25 0.90
C ALA A 13 -2.19 1.43 -0.29
N ASP A 14 -0.98 0.91 -0.20
CA ASP A 14 -0.59 -0.23 -1.00
C ASP A 14 -1.33 -1.51 -0.55
N PHE A 15 -1.31 -2.55 -1.36
CA PHE A 15 -2.06 -3.79 -1.10
C PHE A 15 -1.16 -4.97 -0.72
N ASP A 16 -0.23 -5.35 -1.60
CA ASP A 16 0.61 -6.53 -1.40
C ASP A 16 1.60 -6.26 -0.26
N TYR A 17 1.64 -7.13 0.75
CA TYR A 17 2.53 -7.02 1.91
C TYR A 17 2.32 -5.80 2.84
N THR A 18 1.38 -4.92 2.49
CA THR A 18 0.87 -3.83 3.35
C THR A 18 -0.47 -4.21 3.97
N LEU A 19 -1.48 -4.48 3.14
CA LEU A 19 -2.82 -4.93 3.60
C LEU A 19 -2.93 -6.46 3.65
N THR A 20 -2.01 -7.14 2.98
CA THR A 20 -1.83 -8.58 3.02
C THR A 20 -0.55 -8.91 3.80
N PRO A 21 -0.49 -10.06 4.48
CA PRO A 21 0.69 -10.42 5.27
C PRO A 21 1.88 -10.74 4.38
N TYR A 22 3.09 -10.50 4.87
CA TYR A 22 4.33 -10.90 4.22
C TYR A 22 4.63 -12.39 4.40
N TYR A 23 4.26 -12.97 5.55
CA TYR A 23 4.42 -14.40 5.82
C TYR A 23 3.08 -15.12 5.92
N THR A 24 3.04 -16.36 5.44
CA THR A 24 1.93 -17.27 5.69
C THR A 24 1.91 -17.69 7.17
N PRO A 25 0.80 -18.26 7.69
CA PRO A 25 0.77 -18.82 9.04
C PRO A 25 1.81 -19.93 9.30
N LYS A 26 2.46 -20.46 8.25
CA LYS A 26 3.52 -21.46 8.33
C LYS A 26 4.94 -20.85 8.32
N GLY A 27 5.05 -19.53 8.19
CA GLY A 27 6.33 -18.80 8.10
C GLY A 27 6.95 -18.78 6.70
N GLU A 28 6.20 -19.18 5.68
CA GLU A 28 6.64 -19.10 4.27
C GLU A 28 6.37 -17.69 3.73
N HIS A 29 7.12 -17.22 2.74
CA HIS A 29 6.81 -15.96 2.07
C HIS A 29 5.43 -16.06 1.39
N ALA A 30 4.53 -15.13 1.71
CA ALA A 30 3.20 -15.08 1.14
C ALA A 30 3.23 -14.70 -0.34
N HIS A 31 2.13 -14.99 -1.04
CA HIS A 31 1.98 -14.60 -2.44
C HIS A 31 1.40 -13.19 -2.54
N SER A 32 1.98 -12.35 -3.40
CA SER A 32 1.31 -11.17 -3.95
C SER A 32 0.08 -11.54 -4.78
N CYS A 33 -0.74 -10.56 -5.15
CA CYS A 33 -1.91 -10.77 -6.00
C CYS A 33 -1.57 -11.47 -7.34
N HIS A 34 -0.46 -11.09 -8.00
CA HIS A 34 0.05 -11.77 -9.19
C HIS A 34 0.57 -13.19 -8.87
N GLY A 35 1.18 -13.36 -7.70
CA GLY A 35 1.63 -14.65 -7.19
C GLY A 35 0.48 -15.64 -6.97
N ILE A 36 -0.66 -15.16 -6.44
CA ILE A 36 -1.87 -15.99 -6.25
C ILE A 36 -2.36 -16.52 -7.59
N ILE A 37 -2.51 -15.67 -8.61
CA ILE A 37 -2.97 -16.09 -9.93
C ILE A 37 -1.98 -17.10 -10.53
N SER A 38 -0.68 -16.80 -10.47
CA SER A 38 0.36 -17.61 -11.09
C SER A 38 0.59 -18.94 -10.38
N GLY A 39 0.45 -18.97 -9.06
CA GLY A 39 0.61 -20.17 -8.22
C GLY A 39 -0.64 -21.04 -8.14
N SER A 40 -1.83 -20.52 -8.51
CA SER A 40 -3.11 -21.24 -8.39
C SER A 40 -3.22 -22.51 -9.24
N GLY A 41 -2.40 -22.64 -10.29
CA GLY A 41 -2.51 -23.70 -11.29
C GLY A 41 -3.72 -23.56 -12.24
N PHE A 42 -4.57 -22.55 -12.05
CA PHE A 42 -5.79 -22.35 -12.84
C PHE A 42 -5.51 -22.12 -14.34
N LEU A 43 -4.42 -21.43 -14.66
CA LEU A 43 -4.02 -21.10 -16.04
C LEU A 43 -3.13 -22.17 -16.69
N GLY A 44 -2.92 -23.30 -16.01
CA GLY A 44 -2.14 -24.42 -16.52
C GLY A 44 -0.62 -24.29 -16.33
N PRO A 45 0.11 -25.40 -16.53
CA PRO A 45 1.54 -25.49 -16.22
C PRO A 45 2.43 -24.65 -17.16
N GLU A 46 2.01 -24.41 -18.41
CA GLU A 46 2.77 -23.57 -19.35
C GLU A 46 2.77 -22.10 -18.91
N PHE A 47 1.60 -21.57 -18.52
CA PHE A 47 1.48 -20.24 -17.94
C PHE A 47 2.37 -20.12 -16.71
N GLN A 48 2.25 -21.07 -15.78
CA GLN A 48 2.99 -21.05 -14.52
C GLN A 48 4.51 -21.07 -14.77
N ALA A 49 5.00 -21.88 -15.70
CA ALA A 49 6.40 -21.90 -16.07
C ALA A 49 6.89 -20.55 -16.62
N LYS A 50 6.09 -19.90 -17.48
CA LYS A 50 6.40 -18.58 -18.03
C LYS A 50 6.38 -17.48 -16.96
N ALA A 51 5.34 -17.46 -16.12
CA ALA A 51 5.22 -16.50 -15.03
C ALA A 51 6.38 -16.63 -14.02
N ASN A 52 6.76 -17.87 -13.68
CA ASN A 52 7.92 -18.13 -12.82
C ASN A 52 9.23 -17.68 -13.46
N ALA A 53 9.43 -17.91 -14.78
CA ALA A 53 10.62 -17.46 -15.48
C ALA A 53 10.75 -15.93 -15.46
N LEU A 54 9.66 -15.21 -15.70
CA LEU A 54 9.62 -13.74 -15.60
C LEU A 54 9.95 -13.29 -14.17
N PHE A 55 9.33 -13.90 -13.16
CA PHE A 55 9.61 -13.58 -11.76
C PHE A 55 11.10 -13.77 -11.41
N GLN A 56 11.71 -14.89 -11.80
CA GLN A 56 13.12 -15.17 -11.55
C GLN A 56 14.07 -14.19 -12.27
N GLN A 57 13.65 -13.65 -13.42
CA GLN A 57 14.42 -12.67 -14.15
C GLN A 57 14.33 -11.27 -13.53
N PHE A 58 13.12 -10.81 -13.19
CA PHE A 58 12.87 -9.40 -12.87
C PHE A 58 12.83 -9.11 -11.36
N TYR A 59 12.41 -10.05 -10.52
CA TYR A 59 12.35 -9.83 -9.07
C TYR A 59 13.71 -9.49 -8.44
N PRO A 60 14.84 -10.14 -8.80
CA PRO A 60 16.16 -9.74 -8.29
C PRO A 60 16.56 -8.32 -8.67
N ILE A 61 16.09 -7.82 -9.82
CA ILE A 61 16.33 -6.44 -10.29
C ILE A 61 15.52 -5.46 -9.44
N GLU A 62 14.23 -5.75 -9.21
CA GLU A 62 13.33 -4.94 -8.38
C GLU A 62 13.91 -4.70 -6.98
N ILE A 63 14.32 -5.78 -6.30
CA ILE A 63 14.78 -5.71 -4.91
C ILE A 63 16.26 -5.32 -4.76
N SER A 64 17.00 -5.18 -5.88
CA SER A 64 18.44 -4.93 -5.85
C SER A 64 18.78 -3.63 -5.11
N PRO A 65 19.62 -3.65 -4.07
CA PRO A 65 20.10 -2.43 -3.43
C PRO A 65 21.21 -1.74 -4.23
N LEU A 66 21.71 -2.37 -5.31
CA LEU A 66 22.83 -1.88 -6.11
C LEU A 66 22.40 -1.08 -7.33
N LEU A 67 21.15 -1.23 -7.76
CA LEU A 67 20.61 -0.52 -8.91
C LEU A 67 19.83 0.70 -8.44
N THR A 68 20.04 1.82 -9.13
CA THR A 68 19.26 3.04 -8.94
C THR A 68 17.84 2.87 -9.48
N HIS A 69 16.95 3.79 -9.11
CA HIS A 69 15.59 3.85 -9.63
C HIS A 69 15.56 3.87 -11.17
N ASP A 70 16.33 4.77 -11.78
CA ASP A 70 16.34 4.97 -13.23
C ASP A 70 16.88 3.76 -13.99
N GLU A 71 17.77 2.97 -13.37
CA GLU A 71 18.27 1.72 -13.92
C GLU A 71 17.24 0.59 -13.84
N LYS A 72 16.36 0.58 -12.84
CA LYS A 72 15.31 -0.44 -12.65
C LYS A 72 14.07 -0.17 -13.51
N GLU A 73 13.74 1.11 -13.72
CA GLU A 73 12.54 1.57 -14.41
C GLU A 73 12.25 0.83 -15.73
N PRO A 74 13.17 0.75 -16.71
CA PRO A 74 12.87 0.08 -17.99
C PRO A 74 12.57 -1.41 -17.80
N HIS A 75 13.17 -2.07 -16.81
CA HIS A 75 12.92 -3.49 -16.51
C HIS A 75 11.56 -3.70 -15.84
N MET A 76 11.13 -2.78 -14.97
CA MET A 76 9.81 -2.85 -14.36
C MET A 76 8.71 -2.59 -15.39
N ILE A 77 8.92 -1.64 -16.30
CA ILE A 77 8.01 -1.43 -17.44
C ILE A 77 7.91 -2.70 -18.29
N GLU A 78 9.04 -3.31 -18.64
CA GLU A 78 9.05 -4.55 -19.41
C GLU A 78 8.29 -5.67 -18.70
N TRP A 79 8.57 -5.89 -17.42
CA TRP A 79 7.93 -6.96 -16.63
C TRP A 79 6.42 -6.75 -16.49
N PHE A 80 6.00 -5.53 -16.11
CA PHE A 80 4.60 -5.18 -15.89
C PHE A 80 3.80 -4.98 -17.19
N VAL A 81 4.45 -4.95 -18.36
CA VAL A 81 3.76 -5.08 -19.66
C VAL A 81 3.61 -6.55 -20.06
N ILE A 82 4.67 -7.35 -19.92
CA ILE A 82 4.67 -8.75 -20.38
C ILE A 82 3.77 -9.64 -19.50
N HIS A 83 3.79 -9.47 -18.17
CA HIS A 83 3.03 -10.35 -17.27
C HIS A 83 1.51 -10.19 -17.44
N PRO A 84 0.93 -8.97 -17.48
CA PRO A 84 -0.48 -8.80 -17.81
C PRO A 84 -0.85 -9.27 -19.22
N PHE A 85 0.04 -9.10 -20.21
CA PHE A 85 -0.20 -9.65 -21.55
C PHE A 85 -0.29 -11.18 -21.53
N LEU A 86 0.55 -11.86 -20.74
CA LEU A 86 0.48 -13.31 -20.56
C LEU A 86 -0.86 -13.74 -19.93
N LEU A 87 -1.39 -12.95 -19.00
CA LEU A 87 -2.72 -13.15 -18.39
C LEU A 87 -3.83 -12.99 -19.44
N VAL A 88 -3.82 -11.95 -20.26
CA VAL A 88 -4.80 -11.72 -21.35
C VAL A 88 -4.89 -12.94 -22.27
N VAL A 89 -3.73 -13.43 -22.73
CA VAL A 89 -3.66 -14.56 -23.69
C VAL A 89 -4.23 -15.84 -23.09
N HIS A 90 -3.97 -16.11 -21.81
CA HIS A 90 -4.41 -17.35 -21.15
C HIS A 90 -5.85 -17.30 -20.64
N PHE A 91 -6.31 -16.16 -20.12
CA PHE A 91 -7.70 -16.01 -19.68
C PHE A 91 -8.69 -15.94 -20.85
N LYS A 92 -8.24 -15.69 -22.09
CA LYS A 92 -9.11 -15.35 -23.24
C LYS A 92 -10.08 -14.21 -22.93
N THR A 93 -9.75 -13.39 -21.93
CA THR A 93 -10.51 -12.20 -21.54
C THR A 93 -9.86 -10.97 -22.15
N HIS A 94 -10.66 -9.97 -22.48
CA HIS A 94 -10.15 -8.63 -22.72
C HIS A 94 -9.69 -8.02 -21.38
N PHE A 95 -8.46 -8.31 -20.95
CA PHE A 95 -7.80 -7.47 -19.95
C PHE A 95 -7.33 -6.22 -20.70
N ALA A 96 -8.23 -5.25 -20.87
CA ALA A 96 -7.80 -3.90 -21.20
C ALA A 96 -7.30 -3.30 -19.89
N GLN A 97 -6.01 -3.01 -19.81
CA GLN A 97 -5.55 -2.09 -18.78
C GLN A 97 -6.26 -0.76 -19.02
N VAL A 98 -7.22 -0.45 -18.15
CA VAL A 98 -7.99 0.80 -18.25
C VAL A 98 -7.14 1.88 -17.57
N GLY A 99 -6.31 2.57 -18.35
CA GLY A 99 -5.48 3.69 -17.87
C GLY A 99 -3.97 3.45 -17.98
N ALA A 100 -3.19 4.37 -17.39
CA ALA A 100 -1.73 4.31 -17.39
C ALA A 100 -1.21 3.04 -16.70
N LEU A 101 -0.02 2.57 -17.12
CA LEU A 101 0.67 1.44 -16.47
C LEU A 101 1.01 1.82 -15.04
N ILE A 102 0.72 0.94 -14.08
CA ILE A 102 1.06 1.13 -12.66
C ILE A 102 2.00 -0.01 -12.24
N HIS A 103 3.14 0.34 -11.65
CA HIS A 103 4.13 -0.58 -11.08
C HIS A 103 4.82 0.08 -9.88
N CYS A 104 5.73 -0.64 -9.22
CA CYS A 104 6.39 -0.25 -7.96
C CYS A 104 7.19 1.07 -7.98
N HIS A 105 7.39 1.68 -9.14
CA HIS A 105 8.17 2.90 -9.32
C HIS A 105 7.36 4.11 -9.82
N ASN A 106 6.08 3.93 -10.18
CA ASN A 106 5.23 5.02 -10.68
C ASN A 106 3.90 5.15 -9.94
N LYS A 107 3.84 4.65 -8.69
CA LYS A 107 2.70 4.79 -7.78
C LYS A 107 2.57 6.24 -7.29
N ASN A 108 1.98 7.11 -8.10
CA ASN A 108 1.69 8.50 -7.75
C ASN A 108 0.30 8.91 -8.22
N THR A 109 -0.08 10.16 -7.97
CA THR A 109 -1.45 10.61 -8.23
C THR A 109 -1.83 10.73 -9.70
N ALA A 110 -0.87 10.60 -10.62
CA ALA A 110 -1.17 10.53 -12.05
C ALA A 110 -2.14 9.39 -12.38
N VAL A 111 -2.15 8.31 -11.60
CA VAL A 111 -3.03 7.16 -11.79
C VAL A 111 -4.51 7.47 -11.50
N VAL A 112 -4.80 8.47 -10.67
CA VAL A 112 -6.16 8.87 -10.30
C VAL A 112 -6.61 10.17 -10.96
N ARG A 113 -5.74 10.84 -11.73
CA ARG A 113 -5.98 12.15 -12.33
C ARG A 113 -7.22 12.22 -13.21
N ASP A 114 -7.44 11.20 -14.03
CA ASP A 114 -8.57 11.15 -14.96
C ASP A 114 -9.75 10.35 -14.38
N THR A 115 -9.80 10.18 -13.06
CA THR A 115 -10.85 9.44 -12.35
C THR A 115 -11.73 10.36 -11.50
N PRO A 116 -12.98 9.96 -11.18
CA PRO A 116 -13.85 10.73 -10.28
C PRO A 116 -13.26 10.96 -8.88
N PHE A 117 -12.25 10.18 -8.48
CA PHE A 117 -11.59 10.32 -7.18
C PHE A 117 -10.65 11.51 -7.09
N TRP A 118 -10.24 12.12 -8.22
CA TRP A 118 -9.29 13.24 -8.22
C TRP A 118 -9.78 14.40 -7.34
N ASP A 119 -11.03 14.83 -7.52
CA ASP A 119 -11.62 15.93 -6.76
C ASP A 119 -11.78 15.57 -5.26
N GLU A 120 -12.11 14.31 -4.97
CA GLU A 120 -12.21 13.81 -3.59
C GLU A 120 -10.85 13.88 -2.90
N CYS A 121 -9.79 13.42 -3.56
CA CYS A 121 -8.41 13.52 -3.06
C CYS A 121 -7.99 14.98 -2.82
N HIS A 122 -8.42 15.92 -3.66
CA HIS A 122 -8.12 17.35 -3.49
C HIS A 122 -8.92 17.99 -2.36
N SER A 123 -10.16 17.56 -2.14
CA SER A 123 -11.06 18.13 -1.13
C SER A 123 -10.69 17.81 0.32
N ARG A 124 -9.89 16.76 0.54
CA ARG A 124 -9.53 16.26 1.88
C ARG A 124 -8.13 16.67 2.28
N ARG A 125 -7.96 17.28 3.45
CA ARG A 125 -6.66 17.81 3.89
C ARG A 125 -5.70 16.74 4.45
N ASN A 126 -6.23 15.71 5.11
CA ASN A 126 -5.45 14.79 5.92
C ASN A 126 -5.30 13.44 5.22
N VAL A 127 -4.08 12.90 5.15
CA VAL A 127 -3.78 11.61 4.53
C VAL A 127 -3.14 10.67 5.54
N VAL A 128 -3.66 9.46 5.66
CA VAL A 128 -2.94 8.33 6.24
C VAL A 128 -2.44 7.46 5.07
N LEU A 129 -1.12 7.41 4.90
CA LEU A 129 -0.46 6.62 3.87
C LEU A 129 0.07 5.32 4.47
N LEU A 130 -0.27 4.18 3.88
CA LEU A 130 0.22 2.85 4.24
C LEU A 130 1.01 2.25 3.08
N GLY A 131 2.23 1.78 3.33
CA GLY A 131 3.04 1.12 2.31
C GLY A 131 4.13 0.26 2.93
N ASP A 132 4.64 -0.72 2.20
CA ASP A 132 5.72 -1.62 2.63
C ASP A 132 7.02 -1.34 1.88
N SER A 133 6.98 -0.55 0.80
CA SER A 133 8.12 -0.27 -0.05
C SER A 133 8.54 1.20 -0.01
N ILE A 134 9.75 1.51 -0.48
CA ILE A 134 10.20 2.90 -0.64
C ILE A 134 9.36 3.64 -1.68
N GLY A 135 8.90 2.96 -2.73
CA GLY A 135 8.11 3.57 -3.80
C GLY A 135 6.74 4.06 -3.34
N ASP A 136 6.18 3.47 -2.29
CA ASP A 136 4.84 3.80 -1.79
C ASP A 136 4.76 5.20 -1.18
N VAL A 137 5.87 5.78 -0.73
CA VAL A 137 5.89 7.15 -0.20
C VAL A 137 5.49 8.19 -1.25
N ASN A 138 5.63 7.84 -2.53
CA ASN A 138 5.29 8.68 -3.68
C ASN A 138 3.80 8.62 -4.02
N MET A 139 2.98 7.80 -3.36
CA MET A 139 1.53 7.73 -3.63
C MET A 139 0.79 9.05 -3.35
N THR A 140 1.39 9.94 -2.55
CA THR A 140 0.89 11.30 -2.32
C THR A 140 1.50 12.36 -3.24
N GLU A 141 2.47 12.00 -4.08
CA GLU A 141 3.10 12.94 -5.01
C GLU A 141 2.06 13.47 -6.01
N GLY A 142 1.92 14.80 -6.05
CA GLY A 142 0.88 15.52 -6.79
C GLY A 142 -0.37 15.86 -5.97
N LEU A 143 -0.46 15.48 -4.68
CA LEU A 143 -1.44 16.05 -3.74
C LEU A 143 -0.79 17.16 -2.91
N ASP A 144 -0.84 18.39 -3.42
CA ASP A 144 -0.25 19.53 -2.72
C ASP A 144 -1.03 19.92 -1.45
N GLY A 145 -0.32 20.41 -0.44
CA GLY A 145 -0.90 21.00 0.76
C GLY A 145 -1.56 20.03 1.75
N LYS A 146 -1.30 18.72 1.62
CA LYS A 146 -1.82 17.69 2.53
C LYS A 146 -1.00 17.57 3.81
N GLU A 147 -1.66 17.28 4.93
CA GLU A 147 -1.02 16.74 6.12
C GLU A 147 -0.97 15.22 5.99
N VAL A 148 0.23 14.64 5.85
CA VAL A 148 0.41 13.20 5.59
C VAL A 148 1.05 12.53 6.79
N LEU A 149 0.43 11.48 7.31
CA LEU A 149 1.03 10.51 8.23
C LEU A 149 1.39 9.25 7.45
N ARG A 150 2.67 8.93 7.34
CA ARG A 150 3.20 7.77 6.63
C ARG A 150 3.50 6.62 7.60
N ILE A 151 2.89 5.47 7.38
CA ILE A 151 3.09 4.25 8.16
C ILE A 151 3.68 3.19 7.23
N GLY A 152 4.93 2.82 7.50
CA GLY A 152 5.72 1.89 6.70
C GLY A 152 5.77 0.49 7.31
N PHE A 153 5.57 -0.56 6.51
CA PHE A 153 5.71 -1.96 6.92
C PHE A 153 7.05 -2.52 6.46
N LEU A 154 8.02 -2.62 7.38
CA LEU A 154 9.35 -3.16 7.10
C LEU A 154 9.40 -4.65 7.45
N ASN A 155 9.08 -5.48 6.47
CA ASN A 155 8.87 -6.92 6.65
C ASN A 155 10.16 -7.77 6.58
N THR A 156 11.20 -7.29 5.87
CA THR A 156 12.48 -8.01 5.68
C THR A 156 13.68 -7.06 5.71
N HIS A 157 14.88 -7.62 5.86
CA HIS A 157 16.15 -6.85 5.89
C HIS A 157 16.10 -5.66 6.86
N ILE A 158 15.49 -5.88 8.04
CA ILE A 158 15.12 -4.81 8.96
C ILE A 158 16.34 -3.98 9.37
N GLU A 159 17.43 -4.62 9.80
CA GLU A 159 18.64 -3.92 10.22
C GLU A 159 19.26 -3.07 9.10
N GLU A 160 19.27 -3.59 7.88
CA GLU A 160 19.85 -2.94 6.71
C GLU A 160 19.03 -1.74 6.24
N ARG A 161 17.69 -1.82 6.34
CA ARG A 161 16.76 -0.84 5.77
C ARG A 161 16.13 0.12 6.78
N MET A 162 16.29 -0.14 8.08
CA MET A 162 15.67 0.67 9.15
C MET A 162 15.97 2.16 9.03
N ALA A 163 17.24 2.53 8.79
CA ALA A 163 17.64 3.93 8.73
C ALA A 163 16.96 4.68 7.57
N GLU A 164 16.84 4.04 6.42
CA GLU A 164 16.13 4.58 5.26
C GLU A 164 14.63 4.70 5.54
N TYR A 165 14.01 3.66 6.11
CA TYR A 165 12.58 3.68 6.41
C TYR A 165 12.22 4.76 7.42
N LEU A 166 13.02 4.96 8.47
CA LEU A 166 12.80 6.03 9.45
C LEU A 166 13.02 7.43 8.87
N SER A 167 13.72 7.56 7.74
CA SER A 167 13.87 8.84 7.02
C SER A 167 12.66 9.16 6.12
N LEU A 168 11.89 8.14 5.76
CA LEU A 168 10.81 8.22 4.78
C LEU A 168 9.41 8.11 5.42
N TYR A 169 9.28 7.32 6.48
CA TYR A 169 8.04 7.02 7.18
C TYR A 169 8.04 7.62 8.58
N ASP A 170 6.90 8.17 8.99
CA ASP A 170 6.71 8.71 10.35
C ASP A 170 6.63 7.59 11.40
N VAL A 171 6.10 6.43 11.00
CA VAL A 171 5.98 5.23 11.83
C VAL A 171 6.43 4.02 11.02
N VAL A 172 7.30 3.19 11.60
CA VAL A 172 7.76 1.94 10.98
C VAL A 172 7.30 0.76 11.83
N ILE A 173 6.54 -0.14 11.21
CA ILE A 173 6.07 -1.40 11.78
C ILE A 173 6.95 -2.51 11.23
N VAL A 174 7.60 -3.27 12.10
CA VAL A 174 8.55 -4.33 11.74
C VAL A 174 7.98 -5.72 11.97
N ASN A 175 8.61 -6.72 11.35
CA ASN A 175 8.34 -8.15 11.56
C ASN A 175 6.90 -8.58 11.18
N ASP A 176 6.41 -8.17 10.01
CA ASP A 176 5.06 -8.54 9.52
C ASP A 176 3.97 -8.16 10.55
N GLY A 177 4.10 -6.95 11.10
CA GLY A 177 3.25 -6.46 12.16
C GLY A 177 1.84 -6.11 11.68
N THR A 178 0.87 -6.20 12.59
CA THR A 178 -0.54 -5.99 12.25
C THR A 178 -0.88 -4.54 11.89
N LEU A 179 -2.01 -4.35 11.18
CA LEU A 179 -2.63 -3.04 10.93
C LEU A 179 -3.19 -2.34 12.19
N HIS A 180 -2.97 -2.87 13.40
CA HIS A 180 -3.57 -2.36 14.63
C HIS A 180 -3.28 -0.88 14.87
N PHE A 181 -2.04 -0.43 14.64
CA PHE A 181 -1.69 0.98 14.82
C PHE A 181 -2.46 1.87 13.83
N ALA A 182 -2.49 1.50 12.54
CA ALA A 182 -3.25 2.23 11.52
C ALA A 182 -4.75 2.27 11.85
N HIS A 183 -5.32 1.15 12.31
CA HIS A 183 -6.71 1.07 12.77
C HIS A 183 -6.97 2.03 13.94
N VAL A 184 -6.10 2.06 14.95
CA VAL A 184 -6.23 2.98 16.08
C VAL A 184 -6.17 4.44 15.63
N VAL A 185 -5.29 4.79 14.69
CA VAL A 185 -5.23 6.15 14.13
C VAL A 185 -6.53 6.52 13.44
N VAL A 186 -7.05 5.66 12.56
CA VAL A 186 -8.32 5.90 11.85
C VAL A 186 -9.48 6.00 12.84
N ASP A 187 -9.54 5.12 13.84
CA ASP A 187 -10.53 5.17 14.91
C ASP A 187 -10.49 6.50 15.67
N LEU A 188 -9.30 7.01 16.00
CA LEU A 188 -9.17 8.28 16.72
C LEU A 188 -9.68 9.48 15.91
N ILE A 189 -9.57 9.43 14.58
CA ILE A 189 -10.05 10.50 13.68
C ILE A 189 -11.57 10.37 13.44
N THR A 190 -12.09 9.15 13.39
CA THR A 190 -13.49 8.85 13.05
C THR A 190 -14.40 8.78 14.27
N ARG A 191 -13.85 8.66 15.48
CA ARG A 191 -14.63 8.61 16.72
C ARG A 191 -15.47 9.88 16.88
N PRO A 192 -16.79 9.75 17.13
CA PRO A 192 -17.60 10.91 17.47
C PRO A 192 -17.07 11.54 18.77
N PRO A 193 -17.17 12.87 18.92
CA PRO A 193 -16.78 13.53 20.16
C PRO A 193 -17.55 12.91 21.33
N SER A 194 -16.82 12.53 22.38
CA SER A 194 -17.41 12.00 23.61
C SER A 194 -18.50 12.97 24.08
N PRO A 195 -19.69 12.49 24.48
CA PRO A 195 -20.67 13.37 25.09
C PRO A 195 -20.03 14.08 26.30
N PRO A 196 -20.34 15.36 26.55
CA PRO A 196 -19.82 16.05 27.71
C PRO A 196 -20.16 15.23 28.96
N ARG A 197 -19.16 14.97 29.81
CA ARG A 197 -19.37 14.26 31.07
C ARG A 197 -20.48 14.99 31.83
N SER A 198 -21.60 14.31 32.09
CA SER A 198 -22.60 14.86 33.01
C SER A 198 -21.91 15.09 34.34
N VAL A 199 -22.02 16.31 34.86
CA VAL A 199 -21.65 16.59 36.24
C VAL A 199 -22.61 15.74 37.06
N ALA A 200 -22.09 14.71 37.73
CA ALA A 200 -22.90 13.92 38.64
C ALA A 200 -23.49 14.88 39.68
N GLU A 201 -24.81 15.03 39.70
CA GLU A 201 -25.50 15.69 40.80
C GLU A 201 -25.14 14.91 42.07
N VAL A 202 -24.38 15.55 42.95
CA VAL A 202 -24.13 15.04 44.29
C VAL A 202 -25.49 14.99 44.98
N PRO A 203 -25.99 13.81 45.39
CA PRO A 203 -27.25 13.76 46.12
C PRO A 203 -27.07 14.55 47.41
N LEU A 204 -27.85 15.60 47.60
CA LEU A 204 -28.04 16.23 48.91
C LEU A 204 -28.73 15.22 49.81
N ALA A 205 -27.93 14.38 50.47
CA ALA A 205 -28.41 13.48 51.51
C ALA A 205 -28.73 14.29 52.77
N GLY A 206 -30.02 14.44 53.04
CA GLY A 206 -30.64 14.43 54.38
C GLY A 206 -30.32 15.56 55.36
N LEU A 207 -31.24 16.52 55.47
CA LEU A 207 -31.61 17.14 56.75
C LEU A 207 -32.77 16.36 57.38
#